data_AF-A0A401TDI7-F1
#
_entry.id   AF-A0A401TDI7-F1
#
_cell.length_a   1.000
_cell.length_b   1.000
_cell.length_c   1.000
_cell.angle_alpha   90.00
_cell.angle_beta   90.00
_cell.angle_gamma   90.00
#
_symmetry.space_group_name_H-M   'P 1'
#
loop_
_entity.id
_entity.type
_entity.pdbx_description
1 polymer ?
#
loop_
_entity_poly.entity_id
_entity_poly.type
_entity_poly.pdbx_seq_one_letter_code
_entity_poly.pdbx_strand_id
1 'polypeptide(L)'
;MEWIRQRRSERMPLTGLMALKQAGKYHKELDIKGGCQYSEDWLQKLKKCNGVKYLKICGDKASADHEAAEIYVGEFAKLISAESLRPEQIYNADETALSWRYVLRKT
;
A
#
# COMPACT_ATOMS: atom_id res chain seq x y z
N MET A 1 -2.83 -12.97 -13.37
CA MET A 1 -3.14 -11.71 -12.63
C MET A 1 -3.99 -11.93 -11.37
N GLU A 2 -4.74 -13.03 -11.24
CA GLU A 2 -5.62 -13.28 -10.09
C GLU A 2 -4.89 -13.26 -8.75
N TRP A 3 -3.69 -13.83 -8.66
CA TRP A 3 -2.89 -13.74 -7.45
C TRP A 3 -2.59 -12.30 -7.02
N ILE A 4 -2.23 -11.41 -7.95
CA ILE A 4 -2.00 -9.99 -7.65
C ILE A 4 -3.31 -9.32 -7.18
N ARG A 5 -4.45 -9.68 -7.79
CA ARG A 5 -5.77 -9.17 -7.39
C ARG A 5 -6.15 -9.63 -5.97
N GLN A 6 -5.93 -10.90 -5.65
CA GLN A 6 -6.15 -11.47 -4.32
C GLN A 6 -5.28 -10.78 -3.25
N ARG A 7 -3.99 -10.57 -3.52
CA ARG A 7 -3.10 -9.88 -2.57
C ARG A 7 -3.54 -8.45 -2.30
N ARG A 8 -4.08 -7.76 -3.31
CA ARG A 8 -4.64 -6.41 -3.15
C ARG A 8 -5.93 -6.42 -2.33
N SER A 9 -6.82 -7.40 -2.49
CA SER A 9 -8.02 -7.51 -1.64
C SER A 9 -7.68 -7.81 -0.18
N GLU A 10 -6.59 -8.52 0.07
CA GLU A 10 -6.07 -8.79 1.41
C GLU A 10 -5.32 -7.59 2.03
N ARG A 11 -5.24 -6.44 1.33
CA ARG A 11 -4.46 -5.25 1.73
C ARG A 11 -2.99 -5.55 2.06
N MET A 12 -2.43 -6.60 1.47
CA MET A 12 -1.07 -7.03 1.74
C MET A 12 -0.10 -6.31 0.81
N PRO A 13 1.09 -5.91 1.29
CA PRO A 13 2.17 -5.37 0.46
C PRO A 13 2.44 -6.23 -0.78
N LEU A 14 2.45 -5.59 -1.94
CA LEU A 14 2.87 -6.20 -3.19
C LEU A 14 4.23 -5.63 -3.55
N THR A 15 5.31 -6.33 -3.17
CA THR A 15 6.67 -5.95 -3.55
C THR A 15 7.14 -6.72 -4.78
N GLY A 16 8.13 -6.18 -5.49
CA GLY A 16 8.69 -6.83 -6.68
C GLY A 16 9.27 -8.22 -6.39
N LEU A 17 10.02 -8.36 -5.28
CA LEU A 17 10.59 -9.63 -4.84
C LEU A 17 9.53 -10.71 -4.59
N MET A 18 8.38 -10.33 -4.05
CA MET A 18 7.28 -11.27 -3.82
C MET A 18 6.69 -11.77 -5.14
N ALA A 19 6.52 -10.89 -6.12
CA ALA A 19 6.05 -11.27 -7.44
C ALA A 19 7.04 -12.18 -8.17
N LEU A 20 8.35 -11.90 -8.06
CA LEU A 20 9.39 -12.76 -8.62
C LEU A 20 9.37 -14.17 -8.00
N LYS A 21 9.32 -14.25 -6.66
CA LYS A 21 9.20 -15.53 -5.94
C LYS A 21 7.94 -16.29 -6.33
N GLN A 22 6.80 -15.61 -6.41
CA GLN A 22 5.54 -16.24 -6.80
C GLN A 22 5.58 -16.75 -8.24
N ALA A 23 6.17 -15.98 -9.15
CA ALA A 23 6.31 -16.40 -10.55
C ALA A 23 7.14 -17.69 -10.67
N GLY A 24 8.22 -17.81 -9.91
CA GLY A 24 9.00 -19.05 -9.81
C GLY A 24 8.22 -20.22 -9.21
N LYS A 25 7.30 -19.98 -8.26
CA LYS A 25 6.39 -21.00 -7.74
C LYS A 25 5.43 -21.50 -8.82
N TYR A 26 4.79 -20.60 -9.54
CA TYR A 26 3.89 -20.97 -10.64
C TYR A 26 4.61 -21.67 -11.78
N HIS A 27 5.86 -21.33 -12.07
CA HIS A 27 6.67 -22.04 -13.06
C HIS A 27 6.74 -23.54 -12.77
N LYS A 28 6.94 -23.89 -11.49
CA LYS A 28 7.01 -25.28 -11.04
C LYS A 28 5.64 -25.94 -11.00
N GLU A 29 4.64 -25.25 -10.47
CA GLU A 29 3.27 -25.78 -10.33
C GLU A 29 2.59 -26.04 -11.68
N LEU A 30 2.90 -25.22 -12.69
CA LEU A 30 2.33 -25.33 -14.03
C LEU A 30 3.20 -26.17 -14.99
N ASP A 31 4.29 -26.77 -14.49
CA ASP A 31 5.26 -27.55 -15.26
C ASP A 31 5.69 -26.87 -16.57
N ILE A 32 6.00 -25.56 -16.48
CA ILE A 32 6.38 -24.78 -17.66
C ILE A 32 7.75 -25.28 -18.15
N LYS A 33 7.79 -25.79 -19.38
CA LYS A 33 9.03 -26.27 -19.98
C LYS A 33 9.95 -25.11 -20.36
N GLY A 34 11.24 -25.26 -20.06
CA GLY A 34 12.29 -24.29 -20.40
C GLY A 34 12.58 -23.30 -19.28
N GLY A 35 13.84 -22.88 -19.16
CA GLY A 35 14.25 -21.94 -18.13
C GLY A 35 13.67 -20.54 -18.37
N CYS A 36 12.95 -20.00 -17.38
CA CYS A 36 12.59 -18.59 -17.36
C CYS A 36 13.40 -17.87 -16.28
N GLN A 37 14.20 -16.88 -16.66
CA GLN A 37 14.83 -15.99 -15.70
C GLN A 37 13.81 -14.93 -15.26
N TYR A 38 13.28 -15.10 -14.05
CA TYR A 38 12.45 -14.11 -13.36
C TYR A 38 13.34 -12.97 -12.84
N SER A 39 13.86 -12.17 -13.77
CA SER A 39 14.71 -11.01 -13.49
C SER A 39 13.89 -9.73 -13.23
N GLU A 40 14.55 -8.66 -12.80
CA GLU A 40 13.91 -7.35 -12.68
C GLU A 40 13.33 -6.87 -14.02
N ASP A 41 14.00 -7.14 -15.15
CA ASP A 41 13.48 -6.78 -16.48
C ASP A 41 12.18 -7.51 -16.82
N TRP A 42 12.08 -8.79 -16.46
CA TRP A 42 10.83 -9.54 -16.59
C TRP A 42 9.73 -8.90 -15.75
N LEU A 43 10.05 -8.50 -14.52
CA LEU A 43 9.11 -7.83 -13.65
C LEU A 43 8.66 -6.47 -14.21
N GLN A 44 9.57 -5.67 -14.79
CA GLN A 44 9.22 -4.39 -15.42
C GLN A 44 8.30 -4.58 -16.63
N LYS A 45 8.55 -5.61 -17.45
CA LYS A 45 7.64 -5.98 -18.55
C LYS A 45 6.27 -6.38 -18.03
N LEU A 46 6.21 -7.22 -16.99
CA LEU A 46 4.95 -7.60 -16.33
C LEU A 46 4.19 -6.38 -15.79
N LYS A 47 4.88 -5.42 -15.16
CA LYS A 47 4.30 -4.14 -14.71
C LYS A 47 3.64 -3.40 -15.87
N LYS A 48 4.40 -3.22 -16.96
CA LYS A 48 3.98 -2.46 -18.14
C LYS A 48 2.80 -3.12 -18.85
N CYS A 49 2.85 -4.42 -19.09
CA CYS A 49 1.81 -5.17 -19.79
C CYS A 49 0.49 -5.23 -19.02
N ASN A 50 0.54 -5.24 -17.69
CA ASN A 50 -0.63 -5.48 -16.87
C ASN A 50 -1.06 -4.25 -16.04
N GLY A 51 -0.46 -3.08 -16.26
CA GLY A 51 -0.75 -1.85 -15.52
C GLY A 51 -0.49 -1.96 -14.01
N VAL A 52 0.38 -2.88 -13.58
CA VAL A 52 0.65 -3.13 -12.17
C VAL A 52 1.66 -2.10 -11.67
N LYS A 53 1.19 -1.14 -10.88
CA LYS A 53 2.07 -0.36 -10.00
C LYS A 53 2.35 -1.20 -8.75
N TYR A 54 3.61 -1.58 -8.55
CA TYR A 54 4.07 -2.04 -7.25
C TYR A 54 4.33 -0.79 -6.44
N LEU A 55 3.48 -0.51 -5.45
CA LEU A 55 3.80 0.51 -4.48
C LEU A 55 5.02 0.00 -3.74
N LYS A 56 6.16 0.68 -3.93
CA LYS A 56 7.23 0.58 -2.96
C LYS A 56 6.57 1.10 -1.70
N ILE A 57 6.31 0.21 -0.75
CA ILE A 57 6.03 0.62 0.62
C ILE A 57 7.36 1.19 1.09
N CYS A 58 7.67 2.42 0.67
CA CYS A 58 8.50 3.28 1.48
C CYS A 58 7.71 3.37 2.78
N GLY A 59 8.27 2.77 3.82
CA GLY A 59 7.63 2.81 5.11
C GLY A 59 7.53 4.27 5.50
N ASP A 60 6.33 4.84 5.42
CA ASP A 60 6.03 6.06 6.17
C ASP A 60 6.34 5.83 7.66
N LYS A 61 6.21 4.57 8.12
CA LYS A 61 6.70 4.11 9.42
C LYS A 61 8.21 4.22 9.66
N ALA A 62 9.05 4.23 8.63
CA ALA A 62 10.51 4.25 8.78
C ALA A 62 11.10 5.67 8.71
N SER A 63 10.35 6.65 8.21
CA SER A 63 10.74 8.07 8.19
C SER A 63 9.84 8.97 9.04
N ALA A 64 8.93 8.38 9.84
CA ALA A 64 8.08 9.14 10.73
C ALA A 64 8.94 9.78 11.84
N ASP A 65 8.85 11.09 11.96
CA ASP A 65 9.47 11.84 13.05
C ASP A 65 8.59 11.71 14.29
N HIS A 66 8.94 10.75 15.15
CA HIS A 66 8.20 10.48 16.37
C HIS A 66 8.29 11.65 17.37
N GLU A 67 9.41 12.37 17.40
CA GLU A 67 9.59 13.51 18.30
C GLU A 67 8.70 14.68 17.88
N ALA A 68 8.70 15.01 16.58
CA ALA A 68 7.79 16.03 16.04
C ALA A 68 6.31 15.67 16.25
N ALA A 69 5.95 14.39 16.10
CA ALA A 69 4.59 13.92 16.34
C ALA A 69 4.16 14.09 17.81
N GLU A 70 5.04 13.76 18.77
CA GLU A 70 4.77 13.95 20.20
C GLU A 70 4.59 15.43 20.56
N ILE A 71 5.41 16.32 19.99
CA ILE A 71 5.28 17.77 20.17
C ILE A 71 3.95 18.27 19.61
N TYR A 72 3.57 17.80 18.42
CA TYR A 72 2.36 18.25 17.73
C TYR A 72 1.07 17.91 18.48
N VAL A 73 1.03 16.85 19.30
CA VAL A 73 -0.13 16.53 20.15
C VAL A 73 -0.54 17.73 21.02
N GLY A 74 0.45 18.42 21.60
CA GLY A 74 0.20 19.59 22.44
C GLY A 74 -0.31 20.79 21.65
N GLU A 75 0.23 21.03 20.45
CA GLU A 75 -0.23 22.11 19.55
C GLU A 75 -1.65 21.85 19.05
N PHE A 76 -1.94 20.61 18.69
CA PHE A 76 -3.25 20.20 18.20
C PHE A 76 -4.34 20.35 19.26
N ALA A 77 -4.06 19.99 20.52
CA ALA A 77 -4.99 20.20 21.63
C ALA A 77 -5.31 21.69 21.88
N LYS A 78 -4.31 22.57 21.72
CA LYS A 78 -4.51 24.03 21.80
C LYS A 78 -5.39 24.53 20.66
N LEU A 79 -5.17 24.04 19.44
CA LEU A 79 -5.97 24.39 18.27
C LEU A 79 -7.45 24.00 18.44
N ILE A 80 -7.71 22.76 18.89
CA ILE A 80 -9.08 22.28 19.17
C ILE A 80 -9.78 23.20 20.17
N SER A 81 -9.07 23.57 21.24
CA SER A 81 -9.64 24.41 22.30
C SER A 81 -9.87 25.85 21.83
N ALA A 82 -8.94 26.43 21.07
CA ALA A 82 -9.04 27.80 20.56
C ALA A 82 -10.19 27.97 19.56
N GLU A 83 -10.34 27.00 18.66
CA GLU A 83 -11.35 27.03 17.59
C GLU A 83 -12.68 26.35 18.01
N SER A 84 -12.75 25.85 19.26
CA SER A 84 -13.91 25.10 19.78
C SER A 84 -14.37 23.97 18.84
N LEU A 85 -13.40 23.26 18.25
CA LEU A 85 -13.68 22.21 17.27
C LEU A 85 -14.33 21.00 17.94
N ARG A 86 -15.41 20.52 17.33
CA ARG A 86 -16.02 19.25 17.72
C ARG A 86 -15.31 18.09 17.01
N PRO A 87 -15.33 16.88 17.59
CA PRO A 87 -14.74 15.70 16.95
C PRO A 87 -15.23 15.46 15.51
N GLU A 88 -16.48 15.80 15.20
CA GLU A 88 -17.06 15.66 13.86
C GLU A 88 -16.48 16.63 12.81
N GLN A 89 -15.72 17.63 13.24
CA GLN A 89 -15.06 18.62 12.39
C GLN A 89 -13.58 18.30 12.16
N ILE A 90 -13.06 17.26 12.82
CA ILE A 90 -11.66 16.86 12.74
C ILE A 90 -11.52 15.72 11.74
N TYR A 91 -10.76 15.95 10.67
CA TYR A 91 -10.52 14.97 9.61
C TYR A 91 -9.01 14.74 9.46
N ASN A 92 -8.59 13.47 9.48
CA ASN A 92 -7.21 13.11 9.18
C ASN A 92 -7.00 13.07 7.65
N ALA A 93 -5.94 13.71 7.16
CA ALA A 93 -5.56 13.74 5.75
C ALA A 93 -4.17 13.11 5.55
N ASP A 94 -3.99 11.89 6.06
CA ASP A 94 -2.69 11.18 6.04
C ASP A 94 -2.43 10.41 4.73
N GLU A 95 -3.49 10.14 3.95
CA GLU A 95 -3.34 9.53 2.63
C GLU A 95 -4.13 10.32 1.59
N THR A 96 -3.44 10.78 0.54
CA THR A 96 -4.04 11.29 -0.69
C THR A 96 -4.73 10.15 -1.47
N ALA A 97 -5.76 9.57 -0.86
CA ALA A 97 -6.73 8.75 -1.54
C ALA A 97 -8.11 9.26 -1.16
N LEU A 98 -8.53 10.33 -1.85
CA LEU A 98 -9.92 10.75 -1.96
C LEU A 98 -10.69 9.60 -2.63
N SER A 99 -11.05 8.57 -1.87
CA SER A 99 -11.85 7.46 -2.34
C SER A 99 -13.32 7.86 -2.31
N TRP A 100 -13.77 8.53 -3.37
CA TRP A 100 -15.20 8.74 -3.60
C TRP A 100 -15.86 7.37 -3.79
N ARG A 101 -16.71 6.97 -2.83
CA ARG A 101 -17.55 5.74 -2.78
C ARG A 101 -16.96 4.46 -2.17
N TYR A 102 -16.38 4.51 -0.97
CA TYR A 102 -16.28 3.29 -0.14
C TYR A 102 -16.89 3.50 1.25
N VAL A 103 -18.23 3.48 1.31
CA VAL A 103 -18.94 3.26 2.56
C VAL A 103 -18.91 1.76 2.84
N LEU A 104 -18.06 1.32 3.75
CA LEU A 104 -18.19 0.00 4.37
C LEU A 104 -19.45 0.03 5.25
N ARG A 105 -20.54 -0.59 4.79
CA ARG A 105 -21.65 -0.96 5.67
C ARG A 105 -21.13 -2.01 6.63
N LYS A 106 -21.14 -1.70 7.93
CA LYS A 106 -21.01 -2.70 8.99
C LYS A 106 -22.38 -3.38 9.14
N THR A 107 -22.41 -4.70 8.98
CA THR A 107 -23.35 -5.55 9.72
C THR A 107 -22.78 -5.83 11.09
#